data_AF-A0A497BHT2-F1
#
_entry.id   AF-A0A497BHT2-F1
#
_cell.length_a   1.000
_cell.length_b   1.000
_cell.length_c   1.000
_cell.angle_alpha   90.00
_cell.angle_beta   90.00
_cell.angle_gamma   90.00
#
_symmetry.space_group_name_H-M   'P 1'
#
loop_
_entity.id
_entity.type
_entity.pdbx_description
1 polymer ?
#
loop_
_entity_poly.entity_id
_entity_poly.type
_entity_poly.pdbx_seq_one_letter_code
_entity_poly.pdbx_strand_id
1 'polypeptide(L)'
;MTGNSKLYELVDTPTKEELERCGLRGRSALFLKRYLRAKLTGEFRPPRKGEWFLSGAIPEAYRAPNDLDGAYHIARFVRVRAVPARVEECSC
;
A
#
# COMPACT_ATOMS: atom_id res chain seq x y z
N MET A 1 -3.36 -3.54 -22.45
CA MET A 1 -3.65 -2.18 -21.95
C MET A 1 -2.87 -1.98 -20.67
N THR A 2 -1.71 -1.32 -20.75
CA THR A 2 -0.83 -1.11 -19.59
C THR A 2 -1.46 -0.03 -18.71
N GLY A 3 -2.39 -0.44 -17.85
CA GLY A 3 -3.09 0.46 -16.95
C GLY A 3 -2.08 1.22 -16.11
N ASN A 4 -2.05 2.53 -16.29
CA ASN A 4 -1.21 3.46 -15.56
C ASN A 4 -1.66 3.40 -14.09
N SER A 5 -1.15 2.40 -13.36
CA SER A 5 -1.57 2.08 -12.02
C SER A 5 -0.98 3.15 -11.11
N LYS A 6 -1.75 4.19 -10.83
CA LYS A 6 -1.32 5.29 -9.98
C LYS A 6 -0.86 4.73 -8.64
N LEU A 7 0.38 5.06 -8.28
CA LEU A 7 1.01 4.67 -7.04
C LEU A 7 0.89 5.82 -6.05
N TYR A 8 0.55 5.48 -4.82
CA TYR A 8 0.36 6.43 -3.74
C TYR A 8 1.43 6.25 -2.67
N GLU A 9 1.82 7.35 -2.03
CA GLU A 9 2.74 7.32 -0.89
C GLU A 9 2.05 6.69 0.32
N LEU A 10 2.84 6.02 1.16
CA LEU A 10 2.39 5.49 2.44
C LEU A 10 2.66 6.51 3.53
N VAL A 11 1.60 6.89 4.25
CA VAL A 11 1.72 7.72 5.46
C VAL A 11 2.19 6.84 6.61
N ASP A 12 1.46 5.75 6.84
CA ASP A 12 1.74 4.79 7.91
C ASP A 12 2.93 3.88 7.61
N THR A 13 3.54 3.36 8.68
CA THR A 13 4.63 2.39 8.56
C THR A 13 4.05 0.97 8.46
N PRO A 14 4.34 0.21 7.38
CA PRO A 14 3.90 -1.17 7.27
C PRO A 14 4.52 -2.05 8.36
N THR A 15 3.78 -3.07 8.78
CA THR A 15 4.22 -3.97 9.85
C THR A 15 5.33 -4.91 9.35
N LYS A 16 6.03 -5.56 10.30
CA LYS A 16 7.05 -6.56 9.96
C LYS A 16 6.49 -7.68 9.07
N GLU A 17 5.28 -8.14 9.36
CA GLU A 17 4.61 -9.21 8.61
C GLU A 17 4.33 -8.79 7.15
N GLU A 18 3.91 -7.54 6.92
CA GLU A 18 3.68 -7.01 5.58
C GLU A 18 4.98 -6.88 4.78
N LEU A 19 6.06 -6.45 5.44
CA LEU A 19 7.39 -6.40 4.85
C LEU A 19 7.89 -7.80 4.48
N GLU A 20 7.68 -8.79 5.36
CA GLU A 20 8.02 -10.18 5.09
C GLU A 20 7.23 -10.74 3.90
N ARG A 21 5.94 -10.42 3.78
CA ARG A 21 5.11 -10.79 2.62
C ARG A 21 5.66 -10.22 1.30
N CYS A 22 6.29 -9.05 1.33
CA CYS A 22 6.96 -8.45 0.17
C CYS A 22 8.43 -8.91 -0.02
N GLY A 23 8.87 -9.93 0.72
CA GLY A 23 10.23 -10.47 0.61
C GLY A 23 11.30 -9.51 1.13
N LEU A 24 10.95 -8.62 2.06
CA LEU A 24 11.83 -7.62 2.67
C LEU A 24 12.28 -8.03 4.09
N ARG A 25 12.50 -9.33 4.29
CA ARG A 25 12.88 -9.92 5.57
C ARG A 25 14.15 -9.29 6.15
N GLY A 26 14.11 -8.92 7.44
CA GLY A 26 15.26 -8.42 8.19
C GLY A 26 15.73 -6.99 7.83
N ARG A 27 14.99 -6.27 6.98
CA ARG A 27 15.31 -4.89 6.62
C ARG A 27 14.41 -3.91 7.38
N SER A 28 15.00 -2.78 7.80
CA SER A 28 14.27 -1.74 8.51
C SER A 28 13.24 -1.07 7.58
N ALA A 29 11.97 -1.00 8.02
CA ALA A 29 10.87 -0.36 7.31
C ALA A 29 11.21 1.08 6.87
N LEU A 30 11.94 1.81 7.73
CA LEU A 30 12.37 3.18 7.49
C LEU A 30 13.23 3.33 6.23
N PHE A 31 14.19 2.41 6.04
CA PHE A 31 15.08 2.45 4.88
C PHE A 31 14.35 2.04 3.59
N LEU A 32 13.35 1.18 3.76
CA LEU A 32 12.56 0.63 2.67
C LEU A 32 11.45 1.54 2.22
N LYS A 33 10.99 2.52 3.02
CA LYS A 33 9.87 3.45 2.69
C LYS A 33 9.97 4.04 1.27
N ARG A 34 11.18 4.29 0.76
CA ARG A 34 11.41 4.76 -0.62
C ARG A 34 10.99 3.78 -1.73
N TYR A 35 10.90 2.49 -1.42
CA TYR A 35 10.51 1.40 -2.32
C TYR A 35 9.08 0.89 -2.06
N LEU A 36 8.36 1.55 -1.17
CA LEU A 36 7.06 1.13 -0.68
C LEU A 36 5.99 2.08 -1.22
N ARG A 37 5.03 1.55 -1.95
CA ARG A 37 3.92 2.32 -2.52
C ARG A 37 2.61 1.57 -2.32
N ALA A 38 1.51 2.29 -2.44
CA ALA A 38 0.18 1.70 -2.43
C ALA A 38 -0.42 1.74 -3.83
N LYS A 39 -1.11 0.67 -4.21
CA LYS A 39 -1.86 0.55 -5.47
C LYS A 39 -3.33 0.32 -5.13
N LEU A 40 -4.23 1.02 -5.81
CA LEU A 40 -5.67 0.80 -5.68
C LEU A 40 -6.06 -0.61 -6.11
N THR A 41 -6.96 -1.26 -5.36
CA THR A 41 -7.57 -2.53 -5.77
C THR A 41 -8.76 -2.31 -6.71
N GLY A 42 -9.35 -1.10 -6.68
CA GLY A 42 -10.57 -0.76 -7.40
C GLY A 42 -11.84 -0.94 -6.57
N GLU A 43 -11.73 -1.51 -5.36
CA GLU A 43 -12.86 -1.64 -4.44
C GLU A 43 -13.13 -0.31 -3.71
N PHE A 44 -14.41 -0.01 -3.52
CA PHE A 44 -14.89 1.08 -2.67
C PHE A 44 -15.81 0.52 -1.61
N ARG A 45 -15.27 0.33 -0.40
CA ARG A 45 -15.98 -0.30 0.72
C ARG A 45 -15.37 0.15 2.04
N PRO A 46 -16.01 -0.16 3.17
CA PRO A 46 -15.39 0.09 4.47
C PRO A 46 -14.13 -0.79 4.63
N PRO A 47 -12.97 -0.20 4.95
CA PRO A 47 -11.74 -0.95 5.18
C PRO A 47 -11.80 -1.67 6.52
N ARG A 48 -11.31 -2.91 6.51
CA ARG A 48 -11.17 -3.74 7.71
C ARG A 48 -9.89 -3.41 8.45
N LYS A 49 -9.83 -3.80 9.72
CA LYS A 49 -8.64 -3.63 10.55
C LYS A 49 -7.38 -4.17 9.85
N GLY A 50 -6.39 -3.30 9.68
CA GLY A 50 -5.10 -3.60 9.05
C GLY A 50 -5.08 -3.51 7.52
N GLU A 51 -6.21 -3.22 6.86
CA GLU A 51 -6.23 -2.95 5.42
C GLU A 51 -5.71 -1.55 5.11
N TRP A 52 -5.20 -1.40 3.89
CA TRP A 52 -4.79 -0.10 3.37
C TRP A 52 -5.95 0.55 2.63
N PHE A 53 -6.12 1.85 2.81
CA PHE A 53 -7.13 2.64 2.12
C PHE A 53 -6.57 4.02 1.76
N LEU A 54 -7.15 4.66 0.76
CA LEU A 54 -6.82 6.04 0.42
C LEU A 54 -7.76 7.02 1.10
N SER A 55 -7.18 8.07 1.65
CA SER A 55 -7.92 9.19 2.25
C SER A 55 -7.14 10.50 2.08
N GLY A 56 -7.79 11.62 2.40
CA GLY A 56 -7.20 12.96 2.34
C GLY A 56 -7.48 13.73 1.04
N ALA A 57 -7.23 15.05 1.08
CA ALA A 57 -7.36 15.95 -0.06
C ALA A 57 -6.28 15.67 -1.13
N ILE A 58 -5.07 15.31 -0.67
CA ILE A 58 -4.04 14.68 -1.48
C ILE A 58 -4.16 13.18 -1.19
N PRO A 59 -4.50 12.33 -2.18
CA PRO A 59 -4.69 10.91 -1.91
C PRO A 59 -3.41 10.25 -1.43
N GLU A 60 -3.42 9.76 -0.20
CA GLU A 60 -2.32 8.99 0.41
C GLU A 60 -2.87 7.71 1.04
N ALA A 61 -1.99 6.73 1.23
CA ALA A 61 -2.38 5.44 1.79
C ALA A 61 -2.19 5.39 3.31
N TYR A 62 -3.28 5.08 3.98
CA TYR A 62 -3.39 4.93 5.43
C TYR A 62 -3.73 3.49 5.78
N ARG A 63 -3.27 3.04 6.95
CA ARG A 63 -3.59 1.71 7.47
C ARG A 63 -4.74 1.82 8.47
N ALA A 64 -5.80 1.06 8.25
CA ALA A 64 -6.96 1.08 9.13
C ALA A 64 -6.60 0.52 10.52
N PRO A 65 -6.69 1.31 11.61
CA PRO A 65 -6.34 0.84 12.95
C PRO A 65 -7.38 -0.15 13.53
N ASN A 66 -8.61 -0.07 13.04
CA ASN A 66 -9.76 -0.91 13.31
C ASN A 66 -10.65 -0.98 12.07
N ASP A 67 -11.70 -1.80 12.10
CA ASP A 67 -12.73 -1.78 11.07
C ASP A 67 -13.41 -0.41 11.08
N LEU A 68 -13.41 0.27 9.93
CA LEU A 68 -14.05 1.57 9.77
C LEU A 68 -15.44 1.37 9.17
N ASP A 69 -16.39 2.24 9.49
CA ASP A 69 -17.72 2.21 8.89
C ASP A 69 -17.82 3.01 7.58
N GLY A 70 -16.94 4.00 7.41
CA GLY A 70 -16.90 4.83 6.20
C GLY A 70 -16.37 4.06 5.00
N ALA A 71 -17.01 4.22 3.84
CA ALA A 71 -16.51 3.64 2.60
C ALA A 71 -15.32 4.45 2.06
N TYR A 72 -14.22 3.75 1.78
CA TYR A 72 -13.00 4.33 1.21
C TYR A 72 -12.54 3.50 0.01
N HIS A 73 -11.65 4.08 -0.79
CA HIS A 73 -10.96 3.33 -1.82
C HIS A 73 -9.93 2.40 -1.18
N ILE A 74 -10.10 1.10 -1.37
CA ILE A 74 -9.19 0.11 -0.84
C ILE A 74 -7.92 0.09 -1.68
N ALA A 75 -6.80 0.05 -0.97
CA ALA A 75 -5.48 -0.03 -1.55
C ALA A 75 -4.78 -1.29 -1.03
N ARG A 76 -3.75 -1.69 -1.76
CA ARG A 76 -2.81 -2.72 -1.34
C ARG A 76 -1.41 -2.17 -1.37
N PHE A 77 -0.63 -2.57 -0.38
CA PHE A 77 0.78 -2.32 -0.32
C PHE A 77 1.53 -3.09 -1.41
N VAL A 78 2.43 -2.41 -2.14
CA VAL A 78 3.27 -2.98 -3.18
C VAL A 78 4.71 -2.49 -3.03
N ARG A 79 5.67 -3.39 -3.34
CA ARG A 79 7.08 -3.05 -3.44
C ARG A 79 7.41 -2.63 -4.87
N VAL A 80 8.01 -1.47 -5.04
CA VAL A 80 8.56 -1.04 -6.33
C VAL A 80 10.05 -1.38 -6.41
N ARG A 81 10.48 -2.06 -7.49
CA ARG A 81 11.89 -2.48 -7.65
C ARG A 81 12.80 -1.36 -8.13
N ALA A 82 12.25 -0.37 -8.80
CA ALA A 82 12.99 0.72 -9.40
C ALA A 82 12.34 2.05 -9.05
N VAL A 83 13.11 2.96 -8.46
CA VAL A 83 13.00 4.35 -8.88
C VAL A 83 13.90 4.41 -10.12
N PRO A 84 13.38 4.33 -11.36
CA PRO A 84 11.99 4.57 -11.78
C PRO A 84 11.21 3.31 -12.25
N ALA A 85 9.95 3.25 -11.81
CA ALA A 85 8.79 2.51 -12.34
C ALA A 85 9.04 1.19 -13.11
N ARG A 86 9.23 0.09 -12.39
CA ARG A 86 8.69 -1.21 -12.82
C ARG A 86 7.91 -1.82 -11.67
N VAL A 87 6.58 -1.81 -11.82
CA VAL A 87 5.63 -2.36 -10.86
C VAL A 87 5.59 -3.87 -11.08
N GLU A 88 6.22 -4.62 -10.19
CA GLU A 88 6.04 -6.07 -10.15
C GLU A 88 4.96 -6.36 -9.11
N GLU A 89 3.83 -6.88 -9.60
CA GLU A 89 2.69 -7.22 -8.77
C GLU A 89 3.01 -8.50 -8.00
N CYS A 90 2.99 -8.44 -6.66
CA CYS A 90 3.00 -9.65 -5.85
C CYS A 90 1.68 -10.39 -6.09
N SER A 91 1.71 -11.45 -6.89
CA SER A 91 0.63 -12.44 -6.95
C SER A 91 0.67 -13.29 -5.69
N CYS A 92 -0.40 -13.21 -4.90
CA CYS A 92 -0.79 -14.24 -3.96
C CYS A 92 -1.77 -15.17 -4.67
#